data_AF-F4Q475-F1
#
_entry.id   AF-F4Q475-F1
#
_cell.length_a   1.000
_cell.length_b   1.000
_cell.length_c   1.000
_cell.angle_alpha   90.00
_cell.angle_beta   90.00
_cell.angle_gamma   90.00
#
_symmetry.space_group_name_H-M   'P 1'
#
loop_
_entity.id
_entity.type
_entity.pdbx_description
1 polymer ?
#
loop_
_entity_poly.entity_id
_entity_poly.type
_entity_poly.pdbx_seq_one_letter_code
_entity_poly.pdbx_strand_id
1 'polypeptide(L)'
;MCIMKYLKTFLFVFIVLVSFFTLSAQATITTGTQTTLYVNSQSTNTSINCGADNSNVNNTCPDIASAIASFNNVTVGGGHQLTIFMSEGTYTGNANSNIQLYNQTLNIVANNGSVVIDMTGVFVPYFVQILLPVNGGPITSADQTILAVINVTFVNLAVTGDLSGGIVYSSINSKSSISFLSCTFANITTFDGSILSVSTQNNLPFESQVVFQQSNFYNITTANSLIKMTGNILFVTITDNTFNQNQAQFLIQSSLVNNIYLGKNQFTNNTLASKGSLILIFNSLASSILSECVFTNNQAVGNGSLISAFESTNVVFVESSVTSNLNTSAFTLTNSDIQVLDSNFTSNTAPYNGQIVATNSRVGLYNSSFISNSAVQGGVVSALSTSIVTISGCDFSGNSASQEGGAIYSSNSYIGAFNGSQFIGNAARNGSILYVTGSSTINLNYITVSNIITSIQCQNSSTITIKDVDIVHIFTKNETVVPFISCLSGAECTINGGMGDDLCVAPSKPKSGLTSGQKAGIAIGVVLGVAILVIIIYVLYKRHHNHHKYHHHHHPSQNKNNHYGSF
;
A
#
# COMPACT_ATOMS: atom_id res chain seq x y z
N MET A 1 -9.03 9.93 22.44
CA MET A 1 -9.29 8.64 21.75
C MET A 1 -8.36 8.39 20.54
N CYS A 2 -7.89 9.41 19.79
CA CYS A 2 -6.88 9.24 18.72
C CYS A 2 -5.52 8.71 19.21
N ILE A 3 -5.01 9.18 20.36
CA ILE A 3 -3.71 8.77 20.92
C ILE A 3 -3.64 7.24 21.18
N MET A 4 -4.75 6.61 21.58
CA MET A 4 -4.80 5.16 21.82
C MET A 4 -4.81 4.31 20.54
N LYS A 5 -5.28 4.85 19.40
CA LYS A 5 -5.18 4.15 18.11
C LYS A 5 -3.76 4.26 17.53
N TYR A 6 -3.15 5.44 17.63
CA TYR A 6 -1.73 5.65 17.30
C TYR A 6 -0.81 4.75 18.11
N LEU A 7 -1.03 4.65 19.42
CA LEU A 7 -0.24 3.77 20.26
C LEU A 7 -0.39 2.31 19.83
N LYS A 8 -1.56 1.87 19.35
CA LYS A 8 -1.75 0.49 18.86
C LYS A 8 -1.05 0.24 17.53
N THR A 9 -1.13 1.15 16.56
CA THR A 9 -0.45 0.98 15.25
C THR A 9 1.06 1.15 15.38
N PHE A 10 1.52 2.13 16.15
CA PHE A 10 2.95 2.32 16.44
C PHE A 10 3.50 1.16 17.26
N LEU A 11 2.80 0.70 18.30
CA LEU A 11 3.21 -0.49 19.07
C LEU A 11 3.13 -1.76 18.21
N PHE A 12 2.19 -1.86 17.27
CA PHE A 12 2.13 -2.98 16.32
C PHE A 12 3.31 -2.96 15.35
N VAL A 13 3.57 -1.82 14.69
CA VAL A 13 4.73 -1.65 13.80
C VAL A 13 6.03 -1.83 14.59
N PHE A 14 6.13 -1.32 15.82
CA PHE A 14 7.29 -1.51 16.69
C PHE A 14 7.47 -2.96 17.15
N ILE A 15 6.41 -3.65 17.59
CA ILE A 15 6.48 -5.08 17.95
C ILE A 15 6.85 -5.92 16.73
N VAL A 16 6.28 -5.61 15.57
CA VAL A 16 6.55 -6.31 14.32
C VAL A 16 7.99 -6.03 13.86
N LEU A 17 8.46 -4.79 13.88
CA LEU A 17 9.86 -4.42 13.61
C LEU A 17 10.82 -5.11 14.59
N VAL A 18 10.53 -5.11 15.89
CA VAL A 18 11.32 -5.83 16.90
C VAL A 18 11.33 -7.33 16.62
N SER A 19 10.22 -7.93 16.20
CA SER A 19 10.20 -9.33 15.78
C SER A 19 11.01 -9.57 14.51
N PHE A 20 10.97 -8.67 13.52
CA PHE A 20 11.79 -8.74 12.32
C PHE A 20 13.29 -8.61 12.63
N PHE A 21 13.69 -7.63 13.46
CA PHE A 21 15.09 -7.39 13.83
C PHE A 21 15.65 -8.49 14.75
N THR A 22 14.85 -9.08 15.64
CA THR A 22 15.30 -10.18 16.51
C THR A 22 15.43 -11.51 15.77
N LEU A 23 14.66 -11.73 14.70
CA LEU A 23 14.75 -12.92 13.85
C LEU A 23 15.77 -12.79 12.72
N SER A 24 15.95 -11.61 12.11
CA SER A 24 17.00 -11.38 11.10
C SER A 24 18.40 -11.33 11.69
N ALA A 25 18.54 -10.95 12.96
CA ALA A 25 19.81 -10.97 13.71
C ALA A 25 20.20 -12.37 14.21
N GLN A 26 19.34 -13.39 14.06
CA GLN A 26 19.75 -14.77 14.27
C GLN A 26 20.51 -15.27 13.03
N ALA A 27 21.74 -14.79 12.87
CA ALA A 27 22.79 -15.66 12.36
C ALA A 27 22.75 -16.89 13.27
N THR A 28 22.16 -17.98 12.78
CA THR A 28 22.02 -19.19 13.57
C THR A 28 23.45 -19.73 13.72
N ILE A 29 24.12 -19.36 14.81
CA ILE A 29 25.39 -19.96 15.21
C ILE A 29 25.03 -21.38 15.64
N THR A 30 24.91 -22.28 14.66
CA THR A 30 24.85 -23.71 14.94
C THR A 30 26.21 -24.12 15.51
N THR A 31 26.21 -25.01 16.49
CA THR A 31 27.39 -25.42 17.29
C THR A 31 28.32 -26.37 16.52
N GLY A 32 28.52 -26.14 15.21
CA GLY A 32 29.42 -26.90 14.36
C GLY A 32 30.85 -26.37 14.42
N THR A 33 31.83 -27.22 14.12
CA THR A 33 33.21 -26.77 13.89
C THR A 33 33.25 -25.84 12.68
N GLN A 34 33.63 -24.58 12.90
CA GLN A 34 33.77 -23.57 11.84
C GLN A 34 35.16 -23.70 11.19
N THR A 35 35.19 -24.03 9.91
CA THR A 35 36.43 -24.01 9.12
C THR A 35 36.52 -22.69 8.39
N THR A 36 37.68 -22.03 8.50
CA THR A 36 37.98 -20.80 7.76
C THR A 36 39.05 -21.08 6.71
N LEU A 37 38.79 -20.69 5.46
CA LEU A 37 39.73 -20.79 4.37
C LEU A 37 39.93 -19.44 3.67
N TYR A 38 41.14 -19.18 3.21
CA TYR A 38 41.52 -17.95 2.52
C TYR A 38 41.69 -18.19 1.03
N VAL A 39 41.11 -17.30 0.23
CA VAL A 39 41.17 -17.31 -1.24
C VAL A 39 41.84 -16.03 -1.74
N ASN A 40 42.77 -16.16 -2.68
CA ASN A 40 43.46 -15.03 -3.31
C ASN A 40 43.60 -15.28 -4.82
N SER A 41 43.14 -14.35 -5.65
CA SER A 41 43.15 -14.50 -7.11
C SER A 41 44.56 -14.59 -7.73
N GLN A 42 45.59 -14.20 -6.97
CA GLN A 42 47.00 -14.30 -7.38
C GLN A 42 47.67 -15.59 -6.90
N SER A 43 46.98 -16.44 -6.14
CA SER A 43 47.55 -17.70 -5.68
C SER A 43 47.74 -18.67 -6.84
N THR A 44 48.88 -19.35 -6.84
CA THR A 44 49.18 -20.46 -7.76
C THR A 44 49.13 -21.81 -7.05
N ASN A 45 48.52 -21.88 -5.86
CA ASN A 45 48.47 -23.09 -5.05
C ASN A 45 47.54 -24.14 -5.70
N THR A 46 48.09 -25.29 -6.08
CA THR A 46 47.35 -26.42 -6.65
C THR A 46 47.13 -27.56 -5.67
N SER A 47 47.51 -27.39 -4.40
CA SER A 47 47.30 -28.37 -3.34
C SER A 47 45.81 -28.56 -3.06
N ILE A 48 45.40 -29.82 -2.85
CA ILE A 48 44.04 -30.13 -2.39
C ILE A 48 43.77 -29.57 -0.99
N ASN A 49 44.79 -29.33 -0.17
CA ASN A 49 44.68 -28.75 1.19
C ASN A 49 45.15 -27.30 1.21
N CYS A 50 44.59 -26.45 0.36
CA CYS A 50 44.88 -25.01 0.32
C CYS A 50 44.04 -24.21 1.32
N GLY A 51 44.44 -22.97 1.58
CA GLY A 51 43.58 -21.95 2.22
C GLY A 51 43.59 -21.91 3.73
N ALA A 52 44.29 -22.82 4.43
CA ALA A 52 44.32 -22.84 5.89
C ALA A 52 45.07 -21.64 6.53
N ASP A 53 45.88 -20.93 5.75
CA ASP A 53 46.70 -19.79 6.17
C ASP A 53 46.76 -18.72 5.07
N ASN A 54 46.84 -17.44 5.46
CA ASN A 54 46.98 -16.28 4.58
C ASN A 54 48.29 -15.51 4.76
N SER A 55 49.24 -16.01 5.56
CA SER A 55 50.55 -15.37 5.76
C SER A 55 51.38 -15.28 4.47
N ASN A 56 51.11 -16.18 3.51
CA ASN A 56 51.71 -16.20 2.18
C ASN A 56 50.61 -16.46 1.14
N VAL A 57 50.63 -15.70 0.04
CA VAL A 57 49.68 -15.89 -1.07
C VAL A 57 49.66 -17.32 -1.58
N ASN A 58 50.80 -18.01 -1.59
CA ASN A 58 50.93 -19.40 -2.05
C ASN A 58 50.32 -20.42 -1.08
N ASN A 59 49.93 -20.03 0.13
CA ASN A 59 49.19 -20.90 1.06
C ASN A 59 47.67 -20.80 0.84
N THR A 60 47.20 -19.68 0.27
CA THR A 60 45.77 -19.46 -0.01
C THR A 60 45.28 -20.29 -1.19
N CYS A 61 43.98 -20.55 -1.27
CA CYS A 61 43.38 -21.18 -2.45
C CYS A 61 43.28 -20.18 -3.62
N PRO A 62 43.46 -20.64 -4.88
CA PRO A 62 43.37 -19.77 -6.06
C PRO A 62 41.94 -19.29 -6.36
N ASP A 63 40.94 -20.08 -5.98
CA ASP A 63 39.53 -19.82 -6.29
C ASP A 63 38.60 -20.48 -5.25
N ILE A 64 37.32 -20.14 -5.34
CA ILE A 64 36.29 -20.62 -4.42
C ILE A 64 36.10 -22.14 -4.52
N ALA A 65 36.11 -22.71 -5.74
CA ALA A 65 35.96 -24.15 -5.94
C ALA A 65 37.09 -24.94 -5.25
N SER A 66 38.33 -24.45 -5.31
CA SER A 66 39.49 -25.05 -4.64
C SER A 66 39.37 -24.98 -3.12
N ALA A 67 38.85 -23.87 -2.56
CA ALA A 67 38.57 -23.78 -1.13
C ALA A 67 37.48 -24.77 -0.69
N ILE A 68 36.40 -24.91 -1.47
CA ILE A 68 35.36 -25.90 -1.19
C ILE A 68 35.91 -27.34 -1.28
N ALA A 69 36.75 -27.63 -2.28
CA ALA A 69 37.42 -28.92 -2.40
C ALA A 69 38.35 -29.22 -1.21
N SER A 70 39.11 -28.22 -0.74
CA SER A 70 39.95 -28.32 0.45
C SER A 70 39.14 -28.60 1.71
N PHE A 71 38.04 -27.89 1.92
CA PHE A 71 37.10 -28.14 3.01
C PHE A 71 36.56 -29.58 2.99
N ASN A 72 36.02 -30.01 1.85
CA ASN A 72 35.45 -31.36 1.67
C ASN A 72 36.48 -32.48 1.86
N ASN A 73 37.77 -32.22 1.60
CA ASN A 73 38.84 -33.20 1.79
C ASN A 73 39.23 -33.38 3.27
N VAL A 74 39.07 -32.35 4.09
CA VAL A 74 39.47 -32.34 5.50
C VAL A 74 38.32 -32.76 6.43
N THR A 75 37.06 -32.52 6.04
CA THR A 75 35.90 -32.87 6.85
C THR A 75 35.30 -34.23 6.49
N VAL A 76 35.14 -35.10 7.49
CA VAL A 76 34.42 -36.38 7.37
C VAL A 76 33.24 -36.37 8.35
N GLY A 77 32.00 -36.31 7.84
CA GLY A 77 30.76 -36.22 8.65
C GLY A 77 29.95 -34.96 8.35
N GLY A 78 28.63 -34.97 8.55
CA GLY A 78 27.73 -33.86 8.18
C GLY A 78 27.62 -32.76 9.25
N GLY A 79 27.31 -31.52 8.82
CA GLY A 79 26.98 -30.38 9.70
C GLY A 79 28.04 -29.29 9.85
N HIS A 80 28.98 -29.16 8.91
CA HIS A 80 30.11 -28.23 9.03
C HIS A 80 29.83 -26.85 8.41
N GLN A 81 30.39 -25.80 9.02
CA GLN A 81 30.31 -24.42 8.55
C GLN A 81 31.62 -24.04 7.87
N LEU A 82 31.56 -23.58 6.62
CA LEU A 82 32.69 -23.05 5.89
C LEU A 82 32.59 -21.53 5.79
N THR A 83 33.66 -20.83 6.17
CA THR A 83 33.84 -19.40 5.90
C THR A 83 35.02 -19.22 4.94
N ILE A 84 34.78 -18.58 3.81
CA ILE A 84 35.79 -18.23 2.81
C ILE A 84 36.08 -16.74 2.91
N PHE A 85 37.30 -16.38 3.29
CA PHE A 85 37.80 -15.01 3.25
C PHE A 85 38.53 -14.75 1.94
N MET A 86 38.00 -13.83 1.14
CA MET A 86 38.56 -13.47 -0.15
C MET A 86 39.43 -12.23 -0.02
N SER A 87 40.67 -12.29 -0.51
CA SER A 87 41.55 -11.12 -0.59
C SER A 87 41.05 -10.15 -1.68
N GLU A 88 41.40 -8.88 -1.59
CA GLU A 88 41.12 -7.90 -2.65
C GLU A 88 41.57 -8.41 -4.03
N GLY A 89 40.70 -8.23 -5.03
CA GLY A 89 40.99 -8.61 -6.41
C GLY A 89 39.74 -8.97 -7.22
N THR A 90 39.99 -9.22 -8.50
CA THR A 90 38.96 -9.71 -9.43
C THR A 90 39.11 -11.21 -9.62
N TYR A 91 38.00 -11.93 -9.45
CA TYR A 91 37.87 -13.37 -9.57
C TYR A 91 37.01 -13.68 -10.79
N THR A 92 37.56 -14.45 -11.72
CA THR A 92 36.93 -14.77 -13.01
C THR A 92 36.82 -16.28 -13.21
N GLY A 93 36.01 -16.67 -14.20
CA GLY A 93 35.93 -18.05 -14.67
C GLY A 93 35.09 -18.97 -13.78
N ASN A 94 34.82 -20.16 -14.31
CA ASN A 94 33.84 -21.08 -13.73
C ASN A 94 34.19 -21.52 -12.29
N ALA A 95 35.47 -21.56 -11.91
CA ALA A 95 35.91 -21.96 -10.57
C ALA A 95 35.51 -20.97 -9.46
N ASN A 96 35.08 -19.76 -9.82
CA ASN A 96 34.52 -18.76 -8.92
C ASN A 96 32.99 -18.63 -9.04
N SER A 97 32.33 -19.62 -9.64
CA SER A 97 30.88 -19.67 -9.88
C SER A 97 30.38 -21.12 -9.83
N ASN A 98 29.10 -21.37 -10.13
CA ASN A 98 28.49 -22.70 -10.21
C ASN A 98 28.70 -23.56 -8.95
N ILE A 99 28.64 -22.91 -7.79
CA ILE A 99 28.81 -23.56 -6.49
C ILE A 99 27.52 -24.30 -6.15
N GLN A 100 27.60 -25.62 -5.97
CA GLN A 100 26.47 -26.41 -5.51
C GLN A 100 26.45 -26.51 -3.99
N LEU A 101 25.32 -26.18 -3.38
CA LEU A 101 25.18 -26.14 -1.92
C LEU A 101 23.92 -26.90 -1.45
N TYR A 102 24.11 -27.76 -0.46
CA TYR A 102 23.02 -28.50 0.20
C TYR A 102 23.43 -28.88 1.62
N ASN A 103 22.51 -28.68 2.58
CA ASN A 103 22.66 -29.09 3.98
C ASN A 103 23.99 -28.65 4.62
N GLN A 104 24.39 -27.42 4.31
CA GLN A 104 25.68 -26.85 4.67
C GLN A 104 25.55 -25.35 4.91
N THR A 105 26.46 -24.80 5.70
CA THR A 105 26.63 -23.35 5.88
C THR A 105 27.85 -22.89 5.10
N LEU A 106 27.66 -21.94 4.20
CA LEU A 106 28.72 -21.29 3.43
C LEU A 106 28.64 -19.77 3.62
N ASN A 107 29.71 -19.20 4.19
CA ASN A 107 29.91 -17.76 4.27
C ASN A 107 31.02 -17.36 3.30
N ILE A 108 30.77 -16.36 2.44
CA ILE A 108 31.76 -15.78 1.53
C ILE A 108 31.93 -14.32 1.91
N VAL A 109 33.13 -13.94 2.32
CA VAL A 109 33.40 -12.64 2.93
C VAL A 109 34.60 -12.00 2.26
N ALA A 110 34.44 -10.77 1.79
CA ALA A 110 35.58 -9.96 1.36
C ALA A 110 36.42 -9.53 2.59
N ASN A 111 37.69 -9.91 2.62
CA ASN A 111 38.62 -9.65 3.71
C ASN A 111 39.39 -8.34 3.46
N ASN A 112 38.75 -7.20 3.74
CA ASN A 112 39.22 -5.84 3.45
C ASN A 112 39.48 -5.56 1.95
N GLY A 113 39.11 -4.37 1.48
CA GLY A 113 39.26 -3.99 0.07
C GLY A 113 38.12 -4.49 -0.84
N SER A 114 38.27 -4.29 -2.16
CA SER A 114 37.24 -4.56 -3.15
C SER A 114 37.38 -5.97 -3.74
N VAL A 115 36.47 -6.88 -3.39
CA VAL A 115 36.36 -8.21 -4.03
C VAL A 115 35.32 -8.15 -5.14
N VAL A 116 35.75 -8.44 -6.36
CA VAL A 116 34.89 -8.48 -7.55
C VAL A 116 34.82 -9.89 -8.10
N ILE A 117 33.61 -10.44 -8.20
CA ILE A 117 33.32 -11.66 -8.94
C ILE A 117 32.80 -11.23 -10.31
N ASP A 118 33.67 -11.31 -11.32
CA ASP A 118 33.35 -10.96 -12.70
C ASP A 118 32.92 -12.23 -13.45
N MET A 119 31.65 -12.26 -13.83
CA MET A 119 31.00 -13.42 -14.44
C MET A 119 30.99 -13.35 -15.97
N THR A 120 31.85 -12.55 -16.58
CA THR A 120 32.04 -12.52 -18.02
C THR A 120 32.38 -13.92 -18.53
N GLY A 121 31.56 -14.44 -19.47
CA GLY A 121 31.79 -15.73 -20.11
C GLY A 121 31.48 -16.96 -19.25
N VAL A 122 30.83 -16.81 -18.10
CA VAL A 122 30.35 -17.95 -17.30
C VAL A 122 29.16 -18.60 -18.02
N PHE A 123 29.31 -19.87 -18.42
CA PHE A 123 28.33 -20.60 -19.24
C PHE A 123 27.19 -21.25 -18.42
N VAL A 124 27.40 -21.44 -17.13
CA VAL A 124 26.43 -22.00 -16.18
C VAL A 124 25.82 -20.85 -15.39
N PRO A 125 24.49 -20.65 -15.43
CA PRO A 125 23.88 -19.35 -15.17
C PRO A 125 23.77 -18.98 -13.68
N TYR A 126 24.62 -19.56 -12.80
CA TYR A 126 24.52 -19.42 -11.34
C TYR A 126 25.90 -19.16 -10.73
N PHE A 127 25.97 -18.22 -9.79
CA PHE A 127 27.09 -18.17 -8.84
C PHE A 127 26.96 -19.27 -7.78
N VAL A 128 25.79 -19.38 -7.15
CA VAL A 128 25.43 -20.49 -6.24
C VAL A 128 24.11 -21.11 -6.67
N GLN A 129 24.09 -22.43 -6.69
CA GLN A 129 22.91 -23.24 -6.91
C GLN A 129 22.64 -24.11 -5.68
N ILE A 130 21.51 -23.87 -5.04
CA ILE A 130 21.02 -24.63 -3.90
C ILE A 130 20.07 -25.70 -4.43
N LEU A 131 20.56 -26.94 -4.49
CA LEU A 131 19.87 -28.10 -5.09
C LEU A 131 20.05 -29.35 -4.26
N LEU A 132 19.12 -30.30 -4.41
CA LEU A 132 19.30 -31.65 -3.88
C LEU A 132 20.42 -32.37 -4.63
N PRO A 133 21.28 -33.14 -3.93
CA PRO A 133 22.22 -34.03 -4.60
C PRO A 133 21.46 -35.06 -5.45
N VAL A 134 21.98 -35.38 -6.65
CA VAL A 134 21.34 -36.31 -7.62
C VAL A 134 21.06 -37.70 -7.01
N ASN A 135 21.83 -38.10 -5.98
CA ASN A 135 21.64 -39.34 -5.22
C ASN A 135 21.41 -39.06 -3.72
N GLY A 136 20.86 -37.89 -3.39
CA GLY A 136 20.60 -37.49 -2.01
C GLY A 136 19.55 -38.40 -1.36
N GLY A 137 19.75 -38.70 -0.07
CA GLY A 137 18.73 -39.35 0.75
C GLY A 137 17.46 -38.50 0.88
N PRO A 138 16.42 -39.00 1.56
CA PRO A 138 15.19 -38.24 1.77
C PRO A 138 15.49 -36.92 2.49
N ILE A 139 14.83 -35.85 2.07
CA ILE A 139 14.91 -34.55 2.74
C ILE A 139 14.31 -34.69 4.13
N THR A 140 15.06 -34.27 5.15
CA THR A 140 14.61 -34.30 6.56
C THR A 140 14.39 -32.89 7.09
N SER A 141 13.68 -32.77 8.21
CA SER A 141 13.51 -31.49 8.92
C SER A 141 14.79 -30.95 9.56
N ALA A 142 15.85 -31.75 9.61
CA ALA A 142 17.18 -31.34 10.06
C ALA A 142 18.00 -30.70 8.94
N ASP A 143 17.63 -30.89 7.67
CA ASP A 143 18.39 -30.35 6.54
C ASP A 143 18.26 -28.83 6.50
N GLN A 144 19.40 -28.15 6.60
CA GLN A 144 19.47 -26.70 6.58
C GLN A 144 20.63 -26.21 5.71
N THR A 145 20.31 -25.33 4.76
CA THR A 145 21.31 -24.63 3.94
C THR A 145 21.38 -23.16 4.35
N ILE A 146 22.57 -22.68 4.66
CA ILE A 146 22.80 -21.26 4.97
C ILE A 146 23.83 -20.72 3.99
N LEU A 147 23.49 -19.64 3.30
CA LEU A 147 24.39 -18.88 2.44
C LEU A 147 24.44 -17.43 2.93
N ALA A 148 25.63 -16.96 3.25
CA ALA A 148 25.87 -15.55 3.53
C ALA A 148 26.98 -15.02 2.62
N VAL A 149 26.71 -13.92 1.92
CA VAL A 149 27.70 -13.22 1.10
C VAL A 149 27.82 -11.79 1.60
N ILE A 150 29.05 -11.38 1.94
CA ILE A 150 29.31 -10.13 2.65
C ILE A 150 30.38 -9.33 1.92
N ASN A 151 30.03 -8.09 1.56
CA ASN A 151 30.93 -7.11 0.95
C ASN A 151 31.55 -7.56 -0.39
N VAL A 152 30.77 -8.26 -1.21
CA VAL A 152 31.21 -8.77 -2.52
C VAL A 152 30.49 -8.02 -3.65
N THR A 153 31.23 -7.70 -4.71
CA THR A 153 30.69 -7.09 -5.93
C THR A 153 30.58 -8.13 -7.04
N PHE A 154 29.38 -8.31 -7.61
CA PHE A 154 29.10 -9.18 -8.74
C PHE A 154 28.88 -8.34 -10.00
N VAL A 155 29.59 -8.67 -11.08
CA VAL A 155 29.50 -7.92 -12.35
C VAL A 155 29.40 -8.81 -13.58
N ASN A 156 28.83 -8.23 -14.64
CA ASN A 156 28.93 -8.70 -16.03
C ASN A 156 28.36 -10.10 -16.29
N LEU A 157 27.32 -10.51 -15.54
CA LEU A 157 26.57 -11.73 -15.87
C LEU A 157 25.64 -11.46 -17.05
N ALA A 158 25.81 -12.22 -18.12
CA ALA A 158 24.90 -12.23 -19.26
C ALA A 158 24.47 -13.66 -19.56
N VAL A 159 23.21 -13.98 -19.26
CA VAL A 159 22.63 -15.30 -19.53
C VAL A 159 21.59 -15.17 -20.64
N THR A 160 21.78 -15.91 -21.73
CA THR A 160 20.82 -16.00 -22.83
C THR A 160 19.90 -17.22 -22.65
N GLY A 161 18.60 -17.03 -22.82
CA GLY A 161 17.58 -18.10 -22.72
C GLY A 161 16.77 -18.05 -21.42
N ASP A 162 15.68 -18.81 -21.40
CA ASP A 162 14.65 -18.77 -20.34
C ASP A 162 15.04 -19.54 -19.07
N LEU A 163 16.28 -19.34 -18.60
CA LEU A 163 16.77 -19.95 -17.37
C LEU A 163 16.37 -19.08 -16.17
N SER A 164 15.79 -19.73 -15.16
CA SER A 164 15.47 -19.09 -13.88
C SER A 164 16.72 -19.02 -13.00
N GLY A 165 17.05 -17.84 -12.49
CA GLY A 165 18.16 -17.53 -11.60
C GLY A 165 19.15 -16.53 -12.23
N GLY A 166 20.26 -16.32 -11.53
CA GLY A 166 21.43 -15.60 -12.05
C GLY A 166 22.58 -15.62 -11.04
N ILE A 167 22.48 -14.91 -9.92
CA ILE A 167 23.49 -15.08 -8.84
C ILE A 167 23.16 -16.31 -8.00
N VAL A 168 21.95 -16.37 -7.44
CA VAL A 168 21.51 -17.51 -6.62
C VAL A 168 20.24 -18.11 -7.16
N TYR A 169 20.25 -19.43 -7.32
CA TYR A 169 19.07 -20.22 -7.60
C TYR A 169 18.86 -21.25 -6.50
N SER A 170 17.66 -21.32 -5.94
CA SER A 170 17.25 -22.29 -4.92
C SER A 170 15.88 -22.88 -5.28
N SER A 171 15.82 -24.21 -5.37
CA SER A 171 14.56 -24.94 -5.64
C SER A 171 14.30 -26.10 -4.69
N ILE A 172 14.96 -26.11 -3.52
CA ILE A 172 14.83 -27.20 -2.55
C ILE A 172 13.72 -26.95 -1.54
N ASN A 173 13.10 -28.05 -1.10
CA ASN A 173 12.13 -28.07 -0.02
C ASN A 173 12.82 -28.40 1.31
N SER A 174 13.82 -27.61 1.71
CA SER A 174 14.40 -27.68 3.05
C SER A 174 14.57 -26.27 3.60
N LYS A 175 14.99 -26.14 4.87
CA LYS A 175 15.22 -24.82 5.46
C LYS A 175 16.39 -24.15 4.74
N SER A 176 16.16 -22.98 4.16
CA SER A 176 17.22 -22.19 3.53
C SER A 176 17.26 -20.76 4.09
N SER A 177 18.44 -20.28 4.43
CA SER A 177 18.67 -18.88 4.77
C SER A 177 19.69 -18.30 3.80
N ILE A 178 19.28 -17.30 3.03
CA ILE A 178 20.11 -16.68 2.00
C ILE A 178 20.24 -15.20 2.34
N SER A 179 21.48 -14.73 2.53
CA SER A 179 21.76 -13.36 2.94
C SER A 179 22.85 -12.70 2.10
N PHE A 180 22.60 -11.45 1.71
CA PHE A 180 23.56 -10.57 1.06
C PHE A 180 23.68 -9.27 1.85
N LEU A 181 24.88 -8.99 2.36
CA LEU A 181 25.15 -7.84 3.21
C LEU A 181 26.24 -6.97 2.58
N SER A 182 25.95 -5.68 2.35
CA SER A 182 26.89 -4.74 1.71
C SER A 182 27.38 -5.20 0.33
N CYS A 183 26.56 -5.92 -0.43
CA CYS A 183 26.95 -6.43 -1.74
C CYS A 183 26.60 -5.45 -2.86
N THR A 184 27.28 -5.56 -4.00
CA THR A 184 26.93 -4.80 -5.21
C THR A 184 26.64 -5.76 -6.36
N PHE A 185 25.58 -5.50 -7.11
CA PHE A 185 25.17 -6.25 -8.30
C PHE A 185 25.09 -5.27 -9.46
N ALA A 186 25.97 -5.41 -10.46
CA ALA A 186 26.05 -4.44 -11.55
C ALA A 186 26.20 -5.08 -12.94
N ASN A 187 25.57 -4.48 -13.94
CA ASN A 187 25.66 -4.92 -15.34
C ASN A 187 25.24 -6.38 -15.54
N ILE A 188 24.07 -6.75 -15.01
CA ILE A 188 23.55 -8.11 -15.08
C ILE A 188 22.39 -8.16 -16.06
N THR A 189 22.41 -9.10 -16.99
CA THR A 189 21.33 -9.34 -17.96
C THR A 189 20.92 -10.81 -17.92
N THR A 190 19.70 -11.09 -17.45
CA THR A 190 19.16 -12.47 -17.38
C THR A 190 17.66 -12.49 -17.67
N PHE A 191 17.02 -13.67 -17.68
CA PHE A 191 15.60 -13.79 -17.98
C PHE A 191 14.67 -13.70 -16.75
N ASP A 192 14.88 -14.51 -15.71
CA ASP A 192 13.97 -14.58 -14.56
C ASP A 192 14.68 -14.87 -13.23
N GLY A 193 14.61 -13.99 -12.24
CA GLY A 193 15.27 -14.14 -10.94
C GLY A 193 16.77 -13.84 -10.99
N SER A 194 17.15 -12.75 -11.65
CA SER A 194 18.54 -12.39 -12.01
C SER A 194 19.53 -12.39 -10.86
N ILE A 195 19.11 -11.97 -9.67
CA ILE A 195 19.95 -11.98 -8.48
C ILE A 195 19.58 -13.17 -7.61
N LEU A 196 18.29 -13.35 -7.37
CA LEU A 196 17.81 -14.40 -6.53
C LEU A 196 16.55 -14.99 -7.12
N SER A 197 16.53 -16.32 -7.24
CA SER A 197 15.32 -17.09 -7.50
C SER A 197 15.19 -18.16 -6.43
N VAL A 198 14.19 -18.03 -5.56
CA VAL A 198 13.84 -19.02 -4.53
C VAL A 198 12.45 -19.54 -4.81
N SER A 199 12.34 -20.86 -4.92
CA SER A 199 11.07 -21.56 -5.09
C SER A 199 10.98 -22.71 -4.09
N THR A 200 9.96 -22.70 -3.24
CA THR A 200 9.61 -23.84 -2.36
C THR A 200 8.27 -24.44 -2.78
N GLN A 201 8.14 -25.76 -2.70
CA GLN A 201 6.90 -26.46 -3.08
C GLN A 201 5.85 -26.36 -1.99
N ASN A 202 4.58 -26.23 -2.40
CA ASN A 202 3.42 -25.85 -1.59
C ASN A 202 3.03 -26.82 -0.44
N ASN A 203 3.74 -27.94 -0.25
CA ASN A 203 3.28 -29.04 0.61
C ASN A 203 4.15 -29.34 1.84
N LEU A 204 5.24 -28.59 2.09
CA LEU A 204 6.13 -28.88 3.22
C LEU A 204 6.42 -27.62 4.07
N PRO A 205 6.38 -27.71 5.41
CA PRO A 205 6.38 -26.56 6.32
C PRO A 205 7.80 -26.03 6.61
N PHE A 206 8.67 -25.97 5.61
CA PHE A 206 10.06 -25.54 5.85
C PHE A 206 10.19 -24.03 5.74
N GLU A 207 10.57 -23.42 6.86
CA GLU A 207 10.71 -21.99 7.00
C GLU A 207 12.03 -21.52 6.36
N SER A 208 11.93 -20.89 5.18
CA SER A 208 13.07 -20.23 4.54
C SER A 208 13.09 -18.73 4.82
N GLN A 209 14.29 -18.13 4.76
CA GLN A 209 14.52 -16.71 5.00
C GLN A 209 15.40 -16.11 3.89
N VAL A 210 15.08 -14.86 3.53
CA VAL A 210 15.86 -14.07 2.56
C VAL A 210 16.20 -12.72 3.16
N VAL A 211 17.48 -12.35 3.12
CA VAL A 211 17.98 -11.07 3.62
C VAL A 211 18.81 -10.35 2.56
N PHE A 212 18.46 -9.09 2.28
CA PHE A 212 19.31 -8.15 1.56
C PHE A 212 19.48 -6.89 2.40
N GLN A 213 20.71 -6.55 2.74
CA GLN A 213 20.98 -5.37 3.54
C GLN A 213 22.12 -4.53 2.96
N GLN A 214 21.96 -3.21 2.94
CA GLN A 214 23.00 -2.27 2.53
C GLN A 214 23.60 -2.56 1.14
N SER A 215 22.81 -3.18 0.25
CA SER A 215 23.28 -3.65 -1.05
C SER A 215 22.85 -2.73 -2.19
N ASN A 216 23.64 -2.73 -3.26
CA ASN A 216 23.41 -1.90 -4.45
C ASN A 216 23.06 -2.77 -5.66
N PHE A 217 21.98 -2.42 -6.35
CA PHE A 217 21.48 -3.07 -7.55
C PHE A 217 21.46 -2.04 -8.68
N TYR A 218 22.38 -2.16 -9.62
CA TYR A 218 22.64 -1.13 -10.62
C TYR A 218 22.73 -1.69 -12.03
N ASN A 219 22.01 -1.07 -12.97
CA ASN A 219 22.07 -1.45 -14.39
C ASN A 219 21.80 -2.96 -14.61
N ILE A 220 20.75 -3.48 -13.98
CA ILE A 220 20.30 -4.87 -14.16
C ILE A 220 19.12 -4.87 -15.12
N THR A 221 19.19 -5.70 -16.16
CA THR A 221 18.11 -5.88 -17.14
C THR A 221 17.59 -7.30 -17.07
N THR A 222 16.28 -7.46 -16.90
CA THR A 222 15.64 -8.77 -16.92
C THR A 222 14.26 -8.76 -17.55
N ALA A 223 13.86 -9.89 -18.13
CA ALA A 223 12.54 -10.02 -18.75
C ALA A 223 11.44 -10.15 -17.69
N ASN A 224 11.71 -10.84 -16.58
CA ASN A 224 10.74 -11.07 -15.51
C ASN A 224 11.15 -10.37 -14.22
N SER A 225 11.92 -11.03 -13.34
CA SER A 225 12.19 -10.54 -11.97
C SER A 225 13.67 -10.41 -11.61
N LEU A 226 14.08 -9.38 -10.83
CA LEU A 226 15.44 -9.34 -10.23
C LEU A 226 15.54 -10.32 -9.05
N ILE A 227 14.60 -10.20 -8.12
CA ILE A 227 14.47 -11.03 -6.92
C ILE A 227 13.11 -11.72 -7.01
N LYS A 228 13.11 -13.03 -7.17
CA LYS A 228 11.91 -13.86 -7.26
C LYS A 228 11.84 -14.81 -6.07
N MET A 229 10.71 -14.77 -5.39
CA MET A 229 10.43 -15.55 -4.19
C MET A 229 9.03 -16.15 -4.31
N THR A 230 8.98 -17.48 -4.37
CA THR A 230 7.72 -18.23 -4.51
C THR A 230 7.66 -19.37 -3.50
N GLY A 231 6.50 -19.54 -2.87
CA GLY A 231 6.23 -20.63 -1.94
C GLY A 231 6.34 -20.19 -0.48
N ASN A 232 6.36 -21.17 0.43
CA ASN A 232 6.34 -20.96 1.88
C ASN A 232 7.67 -20.39 2.40
N ILE A 233 7.91 -19.10 2.18
CA ILE A 233 9.03 -18.34 2.74
C ILE A 233 8.51 -17.61 3.97
N LEU A 234 9.17 -17.82 5.11
CA LEU A 234 8.68 -17.31 6.39
C LEU A 234 8.96 -15.82 6.54
N PHE A 235 10.20 -15.40 6.27
CA PHE A 235 10.64 -14.01 6.45
C PHE A 235 11.47 -13.53 5.26
N VAL A 236 11.13 -12.35 4.76
CA VAL A 236 11.93 -11.58 3.79
C VAL A 236 12.25 -10.24 4.41
N THR A 237 13.53 -9.92 4.53
CA THR A 237 14.02 -8.63 5.03
C THR A 237 14.91 -7.99 3.97
N ILE A 238 14.46 -6.88 3.41
CA ILE A 238 15.22 -6.11 2.41
C ILE A 238 15.37 -4.71 2.98
N THR A 239 16.55 -4.34 3.48
CA THR A 239 16.74 -3.04 4.14
C THR A 239 17.95 -2.25 3.67
N ASP A 240 17.82 -0.92 3.63
CA ASP A 240 18.92 0.00 3.33
C ASP A 240 19.56 -0.26 1.95
N ASN A 241 18.80 -0.80 0.99
CA ASN A 241 19.32 -1.11 -0.35
C ASN A 241 19.04 0.00 -1.35
N THR A 242 19.87 0.09 -2.39
CA THR A 242 19.64 0.99 -3.54
C THR A 242 19.38 0.17 -4.80
N PHE A 243 18.20 0.34 -5.41
CA PHE A 243 17.83 -0.17 -6.72
C PHE A 243 17.82 0.99 -7.72
N ASN A 244 18.87 1.13 -8.52
CA ASN A 244 19.05 2.23 -9.45
C ASN A 244 19.23 1.77 -10.91
N GLN A 245 18.50 2.38 -11.85
CA GLN A 245 18.64 2.11 -13.29
C GLN A 245 18.43 0.65 -13.70
N ASN A 246 17.52 -0.06 -13.01
CA ASN A 246 17.18 -1.43 -13.37
C ASN A 246 15.99 -1.47 -14.33
N GLN A 247 15.94 -2.49 -15.18
CA GLN A 247 14.85 -2.72 -16.13
C GLN A 247 14.28 -4.13 -15.91
N ALA A 248 13.00 -4.22 -15.57
CA ALA A 248 12.36 -5.51 -15.29
C ALA A 248 10.84 -5.47 -15.49
N GLN A 249 10.19 -6.64 -15.56
CA GLN A 249 8.77 -6.69 -15.26
C GLN A 249 8.53 -6.49 -13.77
N PHE A 250 9.32 -7.15 -12.92
CA PHE A 250 9.32 -6.96 -11.48
C PHE A 250 10.73 -6.78 -10.92
N LEU A 251 10.97 -5.85 -9.99
CA LEU A 251 12.25 -5.88 -9.26
C LEU A 251 12.19 -6.94 -8.17
N ILE A 252 11.11 -6.92 -7.38
CA ILE A 252 10.87 -7.88 -6.31
C ILE A 252 9.52 -8.54 -6.56
N GLN A 253 9.53 -9.83 -6.89
CA GLN A 253 8.35 -10.67 -7.00
C GLN A 253 8.25 -11.58 -5.78
N SER A 254 7.16 -11.46 -5.03
CA SER A 254 6.84 -12.30 -3.88
C SER A 254 5.48 -12.97 -4.05
N SER A 255 5.44 -14.29 -3.87
CA SER A 255 4.23 -15.12 -3.97
C SER A 255 4.20 -16.14 -2.84
N LEU A 256 3.11 -16.17 -2.06
CA LEU A 256 2.93 -17.07 -0.90
C LEU A 256 3.95 -16.85 0.23
N VAL A 257 4.56 -15.66 0.27
CA VAL A 257 5.49 -15.27 1.33
C VAL A 257 4.70 -14.77 2.54
N ASN A 258 5.05 -15.28 3.73
CA ASN A 258 4.34 -14.94 4.96
C ASN A 258 4.64 -13.49 5.38
N ASN A 259 5.87 -13.21 5.82
CA ASN A 259 6.23 -11.91 6.36
C ASN A 259 7.27 -11.21 5.48
N ILE A 260 6.91 -10.03 4.99
CA ILE A 260 7.76 -9.21 4.13
C ILE A 260 8.04 -7.89 4.84
N TYR A 261 9.32 -7.54 5.01
CA TYR A 261 9.75 -6.23 5.50
C TYR A 261 10.72 -5.58 4.52
N LEU A 262 10.31 -4.45 3.96
CA LEU A 262 11.15 -3.57 3.14
C LEU A 262 11.35 -2.26 3.90
N GLY A 263 12.55 -2.03 4.42
CA GLY A 263 12.88 -0.84 5.21
C GLY A 263 13.94 0.04 4.53
N LYS A 264 13.74 1.35 4.44
CA LYS A 264 14.82 2.29 4.01
C LYS A 264 15.42 2.00 2.63
N ASN A 265 14.68 1.36 1.74
CA ASN A 265 15.17 1.07 0.38
C ASN A 265 14.93 2.26 -0.54
N GLN A 266 15.85 2.47 -1.49
CA GLN A 266 15.74 3.51 -2.51
C GLN A 266 15.54 2.87 -3.88
N PHE A 267 14.40 3.11 -4.50
CA PHE A 267 14.08 2.70 -5.86
C PHE A 267 14.12 3.93 -6.77
N THR A 268 15.20 4.08 -7.53
CA THR A 268 15.47 5.28 -8.33
C THR A 268 15.70 4.95 -9.81
N ASN A 269 15.10 5.73 -10.73
CA ASN A 269 15.36 5.63 -12.17
C ASN A 269 15.14 4.21 -12.77
N ASN A 270 14.26 3.38 -12.18
CA ASN A 270 14.00 2.05 -12.71
C ASN A 270 12.92 2.11 -13.80
N THR A 271 13.05 1.24 -14.81
CA THR A 271 12.09 1.11 -15.91
C THR A 271 11.34 -0.21 -15.81
N LEU A 272 10.01 -0.13 -15.76
CA LEU A 272 9.12 -1.28 -15.71
C LEU A 272 8.58 -1.62 -17.09
N ALA A 273 8.53 -2.93 -17.39
CA ALA A 273 7.78 -3.42 -18.54
C ALA A 273 6.27 -3.11 -18.41
N SER A 274 5.51 -3.23 -19.50
CA SER A 274 4.06 -3.04 -19.46
C SER A 274 3.41 -4.02 -18.47
N LYS A 275 2.52 -3.53 -17.60
CA LYS A 275 1.91 -4.28 -16.47
C LYS A 275 2.93 -4.79 -15.43
N GLY A 276 4.15 -4.26 -15.44
CA GLY A 276 5.17 -4.55 -14.46
C GLY A 276 4.96 -3.80 -13.13
N SER A 277 5.72 -4.19 -12.11
CA SER A 277 5.78 -3.46 -10.85
C SER A 277 7.14 -3.49 -10.17
N LEU A 278 7.58 -2.45 -9.46
CA LEU A 278 8.83 -2.57 -8.71
C LEU A 278 8.71 -3.70 -7.68
N ILE A 279 7.57 -3.76 -7.00
CA ILE A 279 7.27 -4.78 -6.00
C ILE A 279 5.93 -5.44 -6.32
N LEU A 280 5.92 -6.76 -6.47
CA LEU A 280 4.71 -7.57 -6.58
C LEU A 280 4.55 -8.41 -5.30
N ILE A 281 3.40 -8.25 -4.65
CA ILE A 281 2.96 -9.02 -3.48
C ILE A 281 1.73 -9.81 -3.88
N PHE A 282 1.85 -11.14 -3.89
CA PHE A 282 0.80 -12.03 -4.33
C PHE A 282 0.52 -13.09 -3.26
N ASN A 283 -0.75 -13.25 -2.88
CA ASN A 283 -1.18 -14.23 -1.87
C ASN A 283 -0.39 -14.15 -0.55
N SER A 284 -0.12 -12.92 -0.07
CA SER A 284 0.49 -12.72 1.25
C SER A 284 -0.59 -12.51 2.29
N LEU A 285 -0.85 -13.54 3.09
CA LEU A 285 -1.89 -13.53 4.13
C LEU A 285 -1.40 -13.03 5.48
N ALA A 286 -0.07 -12.88 5.64
CA ALA A 286 0.55 -12.28 6.81
C ALA A 286 0.97 -10.84 6.51
N SER A 287 1.88 -10.26 7.31
CA SER A 287 2.17 -8.83 7.23
C SER A 287 3.21 -8.50 6.18
N SER A 288 2.89 -7.56 5.29
CA SER A 288 3.84 -6.96 4.35
C SER A 288 4.04 -5.49 4.70
N ILE A 289 5.20 -5.12 5.24
CA ILE A 289 5.50 -3.77 5.72
C ILE A 289 6.57 -3.13 4.84
N LEU A 290 6.26 -1.97 4.29
CA LEU A 290 7.15 -1.11 3.54
C LEU A 290 7.32 0.20 4.33
N SER A 291 8.48 0.40 4.93
CA SER A 291 8.78 1.49 5.86
C SER A 291 9.93 2.33 5.36
N GLU A 292 9.83 3.64 5.45
CA GLU A 292 10.91 4.58 5.10
C GLU A 292 11.49 4.37 3.69
N CYS A 293 10.70 3.83 2.76
CA CYS A 293 11.14 3.58 1.40
C CYS A 293 11.02 4.84 0.54
N VAL A 294 11.91 4.98 -0.44
CA VAL A 294 11.95 6.11 -1.37
C VAL A 294 11.77 5.59 -2.80
N PHE A 295 10.79 6.12 -3.52
CA PHE A 295 10.50 5.78 -4.92
C PHE A 295 10.59 7.04 -5.77
N THR A 296 11.67 7.21 -6.53
CA THR A 296 11.93 8.45 -7.28
C THR A 296 12.24 8.19 -8.75
N ASN A 297 11.59 8.94 -9.65
CA ASN A 297 11.88 8.91 -11.09
C ASN A 297 11.77 7.51 -11.74
N ASN A 298 10.94 6.62 -11.20
CA ASN A 298 10.68 5.34 -11.87
C ASN A 298 9.67 5.54 -12.98
N GLN A 299 9.77 4.74 -14.04
CA GLN A 299 8.90 4.83 -15.21
C GLN A 299 8.39 3.47 -15.65
N ALA A 300 7.17 3.38 -16.13
CA ALA A 300 6.70 2.22 -16.89
C ALA A 300 6.58 2.51 -18.40
N VAL A 301 6.88 1.51 -19.22
CA VAL A 301 6.70 1.55 -20.68
C VAL A 301 5.21 1.53 -21.08
N GLY A 302 4.32 1.18 -20.15
CA GLY A 302 2.87 1.19 -20.33
C GLY A 302 2.17 1.41 -19.00
N ASN A 303 1.04 0.72 -18.78
CA ASN A 303 0.35 0.76 -17.49
C ASN A 303 1.13 -0.09 -16.48
N GLY A 304 1.95 0.54 -15.62
CA GLY A 304 2.66 -0.12 -14.53
C GLY A 304 2.19 0.34 -13.15
N SER A 305 2.70 -0.31 -12.10
CA SER A 305 2.49 0.10 -10.71
C SER A 305 3.82 0.11 -9.97
N LEU A 306 4.08 1.00 -9.03
CA LEU A 306 5.29 0.86 -8.20
C LEU A 306 5.15 -0.39 -7.32
N ILE A 307 3.99 -0.56 -6.69
CA ILE A 307 3.64 -1.70 -5.86
C ILE A 307 2.34 -2.29 -6.38
N SER A 308 2.30 -3.61 -6.58
CA SER A 308 1.08 -4.34 -6.88
C SER A 308 0.81 -5.36 -5.77
N ALA A 309 -0.42 -5.38 -5.25
CA ALA A 309 -0.86 -6.35 -4.27
C ALA A 309 -2.13 -7.07 -4.76
N PHE A 310 -2.07 -8.40 -4.75
CA PHE A 310 -3.19 -9.26 -5.14
C PHE A 310 -3.42 -10.31 -4.07
N GLU A 311 -4.68 -10.48 -3.66
CA GLU A 311 -5.09 -11.48 -2.67
C GLU A 311 -4.27 -11.37 -1.36
N SER A 312 -3.96 -10.14 -0.93
CA SER A 312 -3.04 -9.86 0.19
C SER A 312 -3.70 -8.97 1.25
N THR A 313 -3.76 -9.45 2.49
CA THR A 313 -4.73 -8.92 3.49
C THR A 313 -4.14 -7.96 4.52
N ASN A 314 -2.83 -7.66 4.49
CA ASN A 314 -2.19 -6.76 5.46
C ASN A 314 -0.93 -6.08 4.91
N VAL A 315 -1.10 -5.22 3.90
CA VAL A 315 -0.01 -4.37 3.39
C VAL A 315 0.03 -3.05 4.18
N VAL A 316 1.18 -2.68 4.71
CA VAL A 316 1.40 -1.43 5.44
C VAL A 316 2.51 -0.65 4.75
N PHE A 317 2.21 0.57 4.33
CA PHE A 317 3.14 1.53 3.74
C PHE A 317 3.25 2.74 4.66
N VAL A 318 4.43 2.97 5.22
CA VAL A 318 4.59 3.93 6.31
C VAL A 318 5.85 4.77 6.14
N GLU A 319 5.78 6.05 6.50
CA GLU A 319 6.93 6.98 6.53
C GLU A 319 7.72 7.02 5.22
N SER A 320 7.06 6.80 4.10
CA SER A 320 7.70 6.58 2.80
C SER A 320 7.40 7.71 1.82
N SER A 321 8.25 7.86 0.78
CA SER A 321 8.13 8.92 -0.22
C SER A 321 8.06 8.39 -1.64
N VAL A 322 7.15 8.95 -2.44
CA VAL A 322 6.90 8.58 -3.83
C VAL A 322 6.88 9.85 -4.68
N THR A 323 7.94 10.09 -5.45
CA THR A 323 8.17 11.37 -6.12
C THR A 323 8.51 11.21 -7.60
N SER A 324 7.84 11.98 -8.46
CA SER A 324 8.20 12.11 -9.89
C SER A 324 8.22 10.79 -10.67
N ASN A 325 7.37 9.84 -10.30
CA ASN A 325 7.23 8.58 -11.04
C ASN A 325 6.26 8.76 -12.22
N LEU A 326 6.61 8.20 -13.38
CA LEU A 326 5.93 8.43 -14.66
C LEU A 326 5.27 7.16 -15.20
N ASN A 327 4.05 7.29 -15.71
CA ASN A 327 3.24 6.19 -16.24
C ASN A 327 3.01 5.05 -15.22
N THR A 328 3.02 5.34 -13.93
CA THR A 328 2.82 4.35 -12.87
C THR A 328 1.81 4.82 -11.85
N SER A 329 0.85 3.96 -11.51
CA SER A 329 0.20 4.07 -10.21
C SER A 329 1.23 3.76 -9.12
N ALA A 330 1.10 4.34 -7.92
CA ALA A 330 1.91 3.91 -6.80
C ALA A 330 1.47 2.53 -6.30
N PHE A 331 0.16 2.30 -6.23
CA PHE A 331 -0.45 1.04 -5.80
C PHE A 331 -1.51 0.55 -6.77
N THR A 332 -1.48 -0.74 -7.09
CA THR A 332 -2.57 -1.45 -7.76
C THR A 332 -2.98 -2.63 -6.89
N LEU A 333 -4.25 -2.65 -6.48
CA LEU A 333 -4.78 -3.57 -5.49
C LEU A 333 -5.98 -4.34 -6.04
N THR A 334 -5.97 -5.66 -5.89
CA THR A 334 -7.16 -6.50 -6.11
C THR A 334 -7.34 -7.46 -4.94
N ASN A 335 -8.55 -7.51 -4.37
CA ASN A 335 -8.86 -8.36 -3.20
C ASN A 335 -7.82 -8.21 -2.08
N SER A 336 -7.37 -6.97 -1.82
CA SER A 336 -6.25 -6.69 -0.93
C SER A 336 -6.54 -5.53 0.02
N ASP A 337 -5.87 -5.52 1.16
CA ASP A 337 -6.02 -4.50 2.20
C ASP A 337 -4.68 -3.76 2.38
N ILE A 338 -4.70 -2.42 2.28
CA ILE A 338 -3.53 -1.56 2.49
C ILE A 338 -3.80 -0.44 3.50
N GLN A 339 -2.79 -0.11 4.30
CA GLN A 339 -2.72 1.13 5.08
C GLN A 339 -1.53 1.98 4.61
N VAL A 340 -1.79 3.23 4.24
CA VAL A 340 -0.79 4.24 3.90
C VAL A 340 -0.75 5.26 5.03
N LEU A 341 0.38 5.36 5.72
CA LEU A 341 0.54 6.17 6.92
C LEU A 341 1.73 7.12 6.77
N ASP A 342 1.54 8.38 7.18
CA ASP A 342 2.64 9.35 7.35
C ASP A 342 3.57 9.43 6.12
N SER A 343 3.00 9.33 4.92
CA SER A 343 3.73 9.18 3.66
C SER A 343 3.44 10.32 2.69
N ASN A 344 4.35 10.57 1.75
CA ASN A 344 4.23 11.64 0.77
C ASN A 344 4.26 11.14 -0.68
N PHE A 345 3.33 11.62 -1.50
CA PHE A 345 3.21 11.33 -2.93
C PHE A 345 3.23 12.65 -3.70
N THR A 346 4.30 12.94 -4.43
CA THR A 346 4.47 14.23 -5.11
C THR A 346 4.77 14.08 -6.59
N SER A 347 4.02 14.82 -7.43
CA SER A 347 4.29 14.96 -8.87
C SER A 347 4.39 13.64 -9.62
N ASN A 348 3.58 12.65 -9.25
CA ASN A 348 3.52 11.38 -9.96
C ASN A 348 2.42 11.40 -11.03
N THR A 349 2.66 10.70 -12.14
CA THR A 349 1.71 10.59 -13.24
C THR A 349 1.35 9.14 -13.49
N ALA A 350 0.07 8.81 -13.38
CA ALA A 350 -0.48 7.53 -13.78
C ALA A 350 -1.24 7.66 -15.11
N PRO A 351 -1.20 6.64 -15.98
CA PRO A 351 -1.68 6.76 -17.36
C PRO A 351 -3.21 6.71 -17.47
N TYR A 352 -3.90 6.13 -16.49
CA TYR A 352 -5.35 5.96 -16.54
C TYR A 352 -6.01 6.20 -15.17
N ASN A 353 -5.86 5.24 -14.24
CA ASN A 353 -6.35 5.40 -12.87
C ASN A 353 -5.33 6.15 -12.02
N GLY A 354 -5.74 6.56 -10.82
CA GLY A 354 -4.91 7.30 -9.87
C GLY A 354 -3.66 6.59 -9.37
N GLN A 355 -2.96 7.28 -8.48
CA GLN A 355 -1.82 6.72 -7.75
C GLN A 355 -2.19 5.49 -6.90
N ILE A 356 -3.43 5.37 -6.44
CA ILE A 356 -3.93 4.20 -5.73
C ILE A 356 -5.16 3.66 -6.46
N VAL A 357 -5.02 2.46 -7.02
CA VAL A 357 -6.11 1.75 -7.70
C VAL A 357 -6.59 0.62 -6.82
N ALA A 358 -7.84 0.67 -6.38
CA ALA A 358 -8.42 -0.33 -5.49
C ALA A 358 -9.59 -1.04 -6.18
N THR A 359 -9.51 -2.36 -6.30
CA THR A 359 -10.59 -3.22 -6.84
C THR A 359 -10.95 -4.29 -5.82
N ASN A 360 -12.20 -4.32 -5.33
CA ASN A 360 -12.64 -5.19 -4.24
C ASN A 360 -11.67 -5.17 -3.04
N SER A 361 -11.14 -3.99 -2.72
CA SER A 361 -9.99 -3.82 -1.81
C SER A 361 -10.30 -2.82 -0.71
N ARG A 362 -9.59 -2.89 0.41
CA ARG A 362 -9.67 -1.88 1.48
C ARG A 362 -8.43 -1.01 1.50
N VAL A 363 -8.63 0.30 1.56
CA VAL A 363 -7.56 1.30 1.60
C VAL A 363 -7.78 2.21 2.79
N GLY A 364 -6.78 2.31 3.67
CA GLY A 364 -6.73 3.32 4.71
C GLY A 364 -5.62 4.33 4.44
N LEU A 365 -5.95 5.62 4.33
CA LEU A 365 -5.00 6.71 4.15
C LEU A 365 -4.97 7.55 5.42
N TYR A 366 -3.81 7.72 6.03
CA TYR A 366 -3.66 8.38 7.32
C TYR A 366 -2.46 9.34 7.29
N ASN A 367 -2.70 10.61 7.61
CA ASN A 367 -1.67 11.65 7.78
C ASN A 367 -0.68 11.74 6.62
N SER A 368 -1.16 11.45 5.42
CA SER A 368 -0.35 11.38 4.22
C SER A 368 -0.66 12.55 3.30
N SER A 369 0.34 13.00 2.55
CA SER A 369 0.18 14.09 1.59
C SER A 369 0.27 13.57 0.15
N PHE A 370 -0.62 14.08 -0.69
CA PHE A 370 -0.74 13.79 -2.10
C PHE A 370 -0.75 15.11 -2.85
N ILE A 371 0.38 15.47 -3.44
CA ILE A 371 0.63 16.79 -4.02
C ILE A 371 0.90 16.64 -5.52
N SER A 372 0.15 17.38 -6.34
CA SER A 372 0.39 17.51 -7.78
C SER A 372 0.47 16.18 -8.53
N ASN A 373 -0.28 15.16 -8.09
CA ASN A 373 -0.38 13.90 -8.81
C ASN A 373 -1.43 14.01 -9.92
N SER A 374 -1.24 13.27 -11.01
CA SER A 374 -2.10 13.38 -12.20
C SER A 374 -2.48 12.02 -12.79
N ALA A 375 -3.75 11.87 -13.19
CA ALA A 375 -4.24 10.69 -13.91
C ALA A 375 -5.34 11.06 -14.93
N VAL A 376 -5.99 10.05 -15.55
CA VAL A 376 -7.22 10.26 -16.34
C VAL A 376 -8.44 10.27 -15.43
N GLN A 377 -8.51 9.34 -14.47
CA GLN A 377 -9.56 9.22 -13.48
C GLN A 377 -8.97 9.12 -12.08
N GLY A 378 -9.42 9.96 -11.15
CA GLY A 378 -8.98 9.95 -9.76
C GLY A 378 -7.52 10.31 -9.64
N GLY A 379 -7.13 11.58 -9.69
CA GLY A 379 -5.71 11.99 -9.71
C GLY A 379 -4.84 11.35 -8.61
N VAL A 380 -5.46 10.94 -7.50
CA VAL A 380 -4.83 10.16 -6.43
C VAL A 380 -5.48 8.79 -6.25
N VAL A 381 -6.80 8.70 -6.08
CA VAL A 381 -7.48 7.43 -5.74
C VAL A 381 -8.52 7.07 -6.80
N SER A 382 -8.50 5.82 -7.26
CA SER A 382 -9.57 5.19 -8.04
C SER A 382 -10.12 3.99 -7.27
N ALA A 383 -11.28 4.16 -6.65
CA ALA A 383 -11.98 3.10 -5.91
C ALA A 383 -13.03 2.42 -6.82
N LEU A 384 -12.83 1.12 -7.06
CA LEU A 384 -13.60 0.31 -8.01
C LEU A 384 -14.17 -0.92 -7.31
N SER A 385 -15.33 -1.38 -7.74
CA SER A 385 -15.91 -2.69 -7.40
C SER A 385 -15.90 -3.01 -5.90
N THR A 386 -16.92 -2.59 -5.16
CA THR A 386 -17.10 -2.84 -3.72
C THR A 386 -15.92 -2.47 -2.81
N SER A 387 -15.00 -1.63 -3.29
CA SER A 387 -13.85 -1.19 -2.50
C SER A 387 -14.28 -0.28 -1.35
N ILE A 388 -13.48 -0.28 -0.28
CA ILE A 388 -13.69 0.53 0.92
C ILE A 388 -12.48 1.42 1.11
N VAL A 389 -12.67 2.74 1.11
CA VAL A 389 -11.60 3.72 1.32
C VAL A 389 -11.88 4.53 2.58
N THR A 390 -10.89 4.65 3.46
CA THR A 390 -10.90 5.48 4.67
C THR A 390 -9.78 6.51 4.58
N ILE A 391 -10.05 7.78 4.91
CA ILE A 391 -9.10 8.88 4.71
C ILE A 391 -9.07 9.78 5.94
N SER A 392 -7.97 9.95 6.65
CA SER A 392 -7.93 10.81 7.84
C SER A 392 -6.63 11.60 7.95
N GLY A 393 -6.72 12.89 8.26
CA GLY A 393 -5.55 13.76 8.40
C GLY A 393 -4.75 13.95 7.10
N CYS A 394 -5.34 13.66 5.94
CA CYS A 394 -4.62 13.68 4.67
C CYS A 394 -4.68 15.05 3.98
N ASP A 395 -3.66 15.34 3.18
CA ASP A 395 -3.59 16.52 2.32
C ASP A 395 -3.66 16.11 0.85
N PHE A 396 -4.68 16.57 0.13
CA PHE A 396 -4.81 16.41 -1.32
C PHE A 396 -4.70 17.78 -1.96
N SER A 397 -3.51 18.13 -2.46
CA SER A 397 -3.22 19.47 -2.97
C SER A 397 -2.77 19.45 -4.43
N GLY A 398 -3.44 20.23 -5.28
CA GLY A 398 -3.04 20.42 -6.67
C GLY A 398 -3.11 19.16 -7.55
N ASN A 399 -3.83 18.12 -7.12
CA ASN A 399 -3.96 16.89 -7.93
C ASN A 399 -4.92 17.12 -9.10
N SER A 400 -4.70 16.41 -10.19
CA SER A 400 -5.49 16.60 -11.40
C SER A 400 -5.93 15.29 -12.06
N ALA A 401 -7.12 15.32 -12.65
CA ALA A 401 -7.59 14.27 -13.53
C ALA A 401 -8.07 14.87 -14.86
N SER A 402 -7.67 14.30 -15.99
CA SER A 402 -8.09 14.84 -17.29
C SER A 402 -9.58 14.63 -17.58
N GLN A 403 -10.23 13.65 -16.93
CA GLN A 403 -11.66 13.38 -17.08
C GLN A 403 -12.42 13.56 -15.75
N GLU A 404 -12.20 12.69 -14.77
CA GLU A 404 -13.12 12.54 -13.64
C GLU A 404 -12.38 12.44 -12.31
N GLY A 405 -12.82 13.20 -11.31
CA GLY A 405 -12.33 13.12 -9.93
C GLY A 405 -10.90 13.62 -9.79
N GLY A 406 -10.70 14.92 -9.65
CA GLY A 406 -9.34 15.50 -9.64
C GLY A 406 -8.45 14.93 -8.54
N ALA A 407 -9.02 14.55 -7.39
CA ALA A 407 -8.34 13.74 -6.39
C ALA A 407 -8.86 12.29 -6.36
N ILE A 408 -10.19 12.09 -6.36
CA ILE A 408 -10.81 10.79 -6.08
C ILE A 408 -11.88 10.47 -7.13
N TYR A 409 -11.80 9.27 -7.69
CA TYR A 409 -12.85 8.65 -8.50
C TYR A 409 -13.41 7.43 -7.76
N SER A 410 -14.73 7.32 -7.67
CA SER A 410 -15.43 6.21 -7.00
C SER A 410 -16.50 5.60 -7.88
N SER A 411 -16.42 4.28 -8.09
CA SER A 411 -17.43 3.50 -8.79
C SER A 411 -17.78 2.23 -8.01
N ASN A 412 -19.08 2.06 -7.71
CA ASN A 412 -19.62 0.95 -6.92
C ASN A 412 -18.86 0.69 -5.61
N SER A 413 -18.45 1.75 -4.91
CA SER A 413 -17.53 1.65 -3.76
C SER A 413 -18.01 2.49 -2.57
N TYR A 414 -17.46 2.21 -1.39
CA TYR A 414 -17.70 3.00 -0.18
C TYR A 414 -16.47 3.84 0.14
N ILE A 415 -16.62 5.15 0.29
CA ILE A 415 -15.54 6.03 0.76
C ILE A 415 -16.03 6.80 1.98
N GLY A 416 -15.38 6.62 3.12
CA GLY A 416 -15.83 7.20 4.38
C GLY A 416 -14.74 7.86 5.21
N ALA A 417 -15.22 8.64 6.17
CA ALA A 417 -14.47 9.12 7.32
C ALA A 417 -13.27 10.03 7.02
N PHE A 418 -13.49 11.09 6.23
CA PHE A 418 -12.53 12.14 5.83
C PHE A 418 -11.99 13.05 6.96
N ASN A 419 -11.85 12.52 8.18
CA ASN A 419 -11.68 13.33 9.38
C ASN A 419 -10.38 14.16 9.35
N GLY A 420 -10.51 15.48 9.35
CA GLY A 420 -9.39 16.43 9.37
C GLY A 420 -8.55 16.42 8.10
N SER A 421 -9.13 16.08 6.95
CA SER A 421 -8.41 16.06 5.67
C SER A 421 -8.71 17.33 4.85
N GLN A 422 -7.75 17.74 4.01
CA GLN A 422 -7.89 18.93 3.16
C GLN A 422 -7.80 18.60 1.67
N PHE A 423 -8.57 19.34 0.87
CA PHE A 423 -8.59 19.25 -0.58
C PHE A 423 -8.44 20.65 -1.18
N ILE A 424 -7.26 20.94 -1.72
CA ILE A 424 -6.87 22.29 -2.14
C ILE A 424 -6.47 22.27 -3.61
N GLY A 425 -7.17 23.04 -4.45
CA GLY A 425 -6.74 23.27 -5.84
C GLY A 425 -6.71 22.03 -6.72
N ASN A 426 -7.48 20.99 -6.36
CA ASN A 426 -7.62 19.81 -7.20
C ASN A 426 -8.51 20.14 -8.42
N ALA A 427 -8.24 19.51 -9.56
CA ALA A 427 -8.90 19.86 -10.82
C ALA A 427 -9.28 18.63 -11.66
N ALA A 428 -10.49 18.65 -12.21
CA ALA A 428 -10.88 17.73 -13.28
C ALA A 428 -11.98 18.32 -14.14
N ARG A 429 -12.19 17.74 -15.33
CA ARG A 429 -13.33 18.09 -16.19
C ARG A 429 -14.65 17.86 -15.45
N ASN A 430 -14.76 16.75 -14.73
CA ASN A 430 -15.92 16.35 -13.95
C ASN A 430 -15.49 16.03 -12.51
N GLY A 431 -15.97 16.78 -11.51
CA GLY A 431 -15.62 16.51 -10.12
C GLY A 431 -14.21 16.98 -9.75
N SER A 432 -14.01 18.26 -9.41
CA SER A 432 -12.66 18.80 -9.11
C SER A 432 -11.96 18.05 -8.00
N ILE A 433 -12.72 17.61 -6.99
CA ILE A 433 -12.20 16.81 -5.88
C ILE A 433 -12.61 15.37 -6.08
N LEU A 434 -13.91 15.15 -6.24
CA LEU A 434 -14.52 13.84 -6.17
C LEU A 434 -15.53 13.67 -7.30
N TYR A 435 -15.44 12.51 -7.95
CA TYR A 435 -16.44 12.02 -8.88
C TYR A 435 -16.98 10.66 -8.40
N VAL A 436 -18.31 10.55 -8.33
CA VAL A 436 -19.00 9.39 -7.73
C VAL A 436 -20.01 8.82 -8.72
N THR A 437 -19.94 7.52 -8.96
CA THR A 437 -20.87 6.80 -9.83
C THR A 437 -21.19 5.39 -9.31
N GLY A 438 -22.11 4.71 -10.01
CA GLY A 438 -22.65 3.41 -9.61
C GLY A 438 -23.40 3.50 -8.29
N SER A 439 -23.43 2.40 -7.54
CA SER A 439 -24.04 2.35 -6.20
C SER A 439 -23.06 2.80 -5.10
N SER A 440 -22.23 3.80 -5.37
CA SER A 440 -21.22 4.27 -4.41
C SER A 440 -21.84 5.07 -3.27
N THR A 441 -21.27 4.95 -2.08
CA THR A 441 -21.67 5.75 -0.89
C THR A 441 -20.47 6.51 -0.35
N ILE A 442 -20.61 7.82 -0.18
CA ILE A 442 -19.56 8.71 0.29
C ILE A 442 -20.00 9.45 1.55
N ASN A 443 -19.17 9.44 2.59
CA ASN A 443 -19.41 10.15 3.85
C ASN A 443 -18.30 11.16 4.13
N LEU A 444 -18.52 12.43 3.73
CA LEU A 444 -17.61 13.56 3.93
C LEU A 444 -17.84 14.18 5.31
N ASN A 445 -16.82 14.12 6.19
CA ASN A 445 -16.90 14.66 7.55
C ASN A 445 -15.62 15.42 7.90
N TYR A 446 -15.70 16.63 8.46
CA TYR A 446 -14.55 17.41 8.94
C TYR A 446 -13.47 17.63 7.88
N ILE A 447 -13.87 18.12 6.70
CA ILE A 447 -12.93 18.44 5.61
C ILE A 447 -12.76 19.94 5.43
N THR A 448 -11.59 20.34 4.98
CA THR A 448 -11.33 21.69 4.44
C THR A 448 -11.26 21.61 2.92
N VAL A 449 -12.02 22.47 2.23
CA VAL A 449 -12.01 22.54 0.76
C VAL A 449 -11.71 23.96 0.30
N SER A 450 -10.79 24.09 -0.66
CA SER A 450 -10.49 25.37 -1.32
C SER A 450 -10.09 25.21 -2.78
N ASN A 451 -10.23 26.30 -3.54
CA ASN A 451 -9.78 26.42 -4.93
C ASN A 451 -10.40 25.39 -5.89
N ILE A 452 -11.70 25.12 -5.71
CA ILE A 452 -12.45 24.22 -6.61
C ILE A 452 -12.83 24.95 -7.91
N ILE A 453 -12.67 24.27 -9.05
CA ILE A 453 -13.01 24.79 -10.38
C ILE A 453 -14.39 24.28 -10.83
N THR A 454 -14.72 23.05 -10.45
CA THR A 454 -15.98 22.34 -10.72
C THR A 454 -16.50 21.72 -9.41
N SER A 455 -17.81 21.51 -9.32
CA SER A 455 -18.44 20.88 -8.15
C SER A 455 -17.87 19.50 -7.89
N ILE A 456 -18.02 18.98 -6.67
CA ILE A 456 -18.07 17.53 -6.47
C ILE A 456 -19.22 16.98 -7.32
N GLN A 457 -19.01 15.85 -7.99
CA GLN A 457 -20.01 15.28 -8.90
C GLN A 457 -20.45 13.87 -8.47
N CYS A 458 -21.75 13.64 -8.56
CA CYS A 458 -22.40 12.36 -8.29
C CYS A 458 -23.36 12.02 -9.44
N GLN A 459 -23.51 10.74 -9.77
CA GLN A 459 -24.48 10.24 -10.74
C GLN A 459 -24.89 8.80 -10.43
N ASN A 460 -25.89 8.27 -11.16
CA ASN A 460 -26.46 6.94 -10.92
C ASN A 460 -26.95 6.79 -9.48
N SER A 461 -27.11 5.58 -8.95
CA SER A 461 -27.60 5.34 -7.58
C SER A 461 -26.60 5.70 -6.47
N SER A 462 -25.74 6.69 -6.67
CA SER A 462 -24.74 7.10 -5.68
C SER A 462 -25.34 7.99 -4.60
N THR A 463 -24.78 7.90 -3.39
CA THR A 463 -25.19 8.71 -2.24
C THR A 463 -23.99 9.46 -1.69
N ILE A 464 -24.13 10.78 -1.49
CA ILE A 464 -23.16 11.59 -0.75
C ILE A 464 -23.84 12.13 0.51
N THR A 465 -23.24 11.85 1.67
CA THR A 465 -23.59 12.47 2.95
C THR A 465 -22.49 13.40 3.40
N ILE A 466 -22.87 14.58 3.88
CA ILE A 466 -21.94 15.61 4.34
C ILE A 466 -22.25 16.01 5.78
N LYS A 467 -21.20 16.17 6.58
CA LYS A 467 -21.26 16.75 7.93
C LYS A 467 -20.04 17.60 8.21
N ASP A 468 -20.22 18.73 8.89
CA ASP A 468 -19.12 19.57 9.41
C ASP A 468 -18.01 19.87 8.38
N VAL A 469 -18.34 20.56 7.28
CA VAL A 469 -17.39 20.91 6.21
C VAL A 469 -17.06 22.39 6.26
N ASP A 470 -15.76 22.71 6.28
CA ASP A 470 -15.26 24.07 6.18
C ASP A 470 -14.87 24.38 4.72
N ILE A 471 -15.54 25.37 4.12
CA ILE A 471 -15.34 25.76 2.71
C ILE A 471 -14.65 27.11 2.71
N VAL A 472 -13.34 27.10 2.46
CA VAL A 472 -12.48 28.27 2.49
C VAL A 472 -12.13 28.62 1.04
N HIS A 473 -13.01 29.36 0.37
CA HIS A 473 -12.90 29.88 -1.02
C HIS A 473 -13.31 28.93 -2.17
N ILE A 474 -14.41 29.31 -2.84
CA ILE A 474 -14.86 28.75 -4.13
C ILE A 474 -14.46 29.76 -5.21
N PHE A 475 -13.54 29.41 -6.12
CA PHE A 475 -13.27 30.25 -7.29
C PHE A 475 -14.35 29.99 -8.35
N THR A 476 -15.24 30.96 -8.53
CA THR A 476 -16.22 30.93 -9.62
C THR A 476 -15.52 31.23 -10.93
N LYS A 477 -15.44 30.26 -11.84
CA LYS A 477 -15.19 30.57 -13.25
C LYS A 477 -16.42 31.34 -13.76
N ASN A 478 -16.26 32.63 -14.06
CA ASN A 478 -17.28 33.52 -14.63
C ASN A 478 -18.45 33.98 -13.71
N GLU A 479 -18.19 34.30 -12.44
CA GLU A 479 -19.19 34.90 -11.51
C GLU A 479 -20.47 34.08 -11.24
N THR A 480 -20.59 32.86 -11.79
CA THR A 480 -21.67 31.93 -11.49
C THR A 480 -21.28 31.06 -10.30
N VAL A 481 -22.08 31.08 -9.23
CA VAL A 481 -21.97 30.17 -8.08
C VAL A 481 -22.07 28.73 -8.57
N VAL A 482 -20.96 28.00 -8.59
CA VAL A 482 -20.96 26.56 -8.86
C VAL A 482 -21.46 25.88 -7.59
N PRO A 483 -22.49 25.02 -7.65
CA PRO A 483 -22.92 24.30 -6.47
C PRO A 483 -21.77 23.46 -5.94
N PHE A 484 -21.62 23.38 -4.61
CA PHE A 484 -20.54 22.60 -4.02
C PHE A 484 -20.61 21.13 -4.44
N ILE A 485 -21.82 20.57 -4.47
CA ILE A 485 -22.13 19.25 -5.04
C ILE A 485 -23.21 19.35 -6.10
N SER A 486 -22.96 18.68 -7.23
CA SER A 486 -23.93 18.47 -8.31
C SER A 486 -24.17 16.98 -8.48
N CYS A 487 -25.38 16.53 -8.14
CA CYS A 487 -25.82 15.18 -8.43
C CYS A 487 -26.66 15.16 -9.72
N LEU A 488 -26.36 14.22 -10.62
CA LEU A 488 -27.12 13.96 -11.83
C LEU A 488 -28.12 12.81 -11.61
N SER A 489 -28.95 12.54 -12.62
CA SER A 489 -30.10 11.61 -12.53
C SER A 489 -29.77 10.31 -11.78
N GLY A 490 -30.60 9.99 -10.78
CA GLY A 490 -30.50 8.80 -9.94
C GLY A 490 -29.71 8.99 -8.64
N ALA A 491 -28.88 10.03 -8.51
CA ALA A 491 -28.02 10.23 -7.35
C ALA A 491 -28.70 11.05 -6.25
N GLU A 492 -28.35 10.74 -5.00
CA GLU A 492 -28.85 11.42 -3.81
C GLU A 492 -27.73 12.15 -3.07
N CYS A 493 -28.03 13.38 -2.64
CA CYS A 493 -27.14 14.21 -1.82
C CYS A 493 -27.89 14.57 -0.54
N THR A 494 -27.34 14.21 0.62
CA THR A 494 -27.93 14.52 1.93
C THR A 494 -26.96 15.35 2.75
N ILE A 495 -27.42 16.50 3.24
CA ILE A 495 -26.66 17.38 4.14
C ILE A 495 -27.16 17.12 5.56
N ASN A 496 -26.26 16.79 6.48
CA ASN A 496 -26.57 16.65 7.90
C ASN A 496 -25.74 17.68 8.69
N GLY A 497 -26.37 18.71 9.27
CA GLY A 497 -25.71 19.73 10.10
C GLY A 497 -26.11 21.17 9.75
N GLY A 498 -25.61 22.16 10.49
CA GLY A 498 -25.94 23.59 10.36
C GLY A 498 -25.33 24.31 9.16
N MET A 499 -25.05 23.59 8.07
CA MET A 499 -24.59 24.17 6.81
C MET A 499 -25.80 24.58 5.96
N GLY A 500 -25.71 25.70 5.23
CA GLY A 500 -26.83 26.22 4.44
C GLY A 500 -27.34 25.24 3.38
N ASP A 501 -28.65 25.26 3.13
CA ASP A 501 -29.38 24.34 2.24
C ASP A 501 -28.92 24.37 0.76
N ASP A 502 -28.04 25.30 0.38
CA ASP A 502 -27.58 25.55 -1.00
C ASP A 502 -26.34 24.72 -1.44
N LEU A 503 -25.82 23.81 -0.61
CA LEU A 503 -24.62 23.02 -0.94
C LEU A 503 -24.88 21.82 -1.87
N CYS A 504 -26.11 21.31 -1.92
CA CYS A 504 -26.50 20.19 -2.77
C CYS A 504 -27.51 20.66 -3.84
N VAL A 505 -27.15 20.55 -5.11
CA VAL A 505 -28.13 20.60 -6.20
C VAL A 505 -28.40 19.16 -6.66
N ALA A 506 -29.45 18.56 -6.10
CA ALA A 506 -30.01 17.31 -6.60
C ALA A 506 -31.09 17.62 -7.66
N PRO A 507 -31.30 16.75 -8.67
CA PRO A 507 -32.41 16.92 -9.59
C PRO A 507 -33.69 16.87 -8.75
N SER A 508 -34.50 17.93 -8.81
CA SER A 508 -35.72 18.04 -8.03
C SER A 508 -36.55 16.77 -8.19
N LYS A 509 -36.69 15.95 -7.13
CA LYS A 509 -37.78 14.99 -7.06
C LYS A 509 -39.06 15.81 -7.33
N PRO A 510 -39.94 15.42 -8.26
CA PRO A 510 -41.19 16.14 -8.46
C PRO A 510 -41.83 16.22 -7.07
N LYS A 511 -42.14 17.45 -6.61
CA LYS A 511 -42.81 17.66 -5.32
C LYS A 511 -43.93 16.64 -5.26
N SER A 512 -43.82 15.64 -4.40
CA SER A 512 -44.94 14.74 -4.18
C SER A 512 -46.04 15.63 -3.62
N GLY A 513 -47.02 15.94 -4.46
CA GLY A 513 -48.20 16.64 -4.00
C GLY A 513 -48.75 15.89 -2.79
N LEU A 514 -49.34 16.63 -1.84
CA LEU A 514 -49.96 16.08 -0.63
C LEU A 514 -50.61 14.73 -0.93
N THR A 515 -50.29 13.71 -0.15
CA THR A 515 -50.88 12.38 -0.34
C THR A 515 -52.40 12.49 -0.28
N SER A 516 -53.13 11.56 -0.88
CA SER A 516 -54.60 11.57 -0.81
C SER A 516 -55.11 11.66 0.64
N GLY A 517 -54.38 11.07 1.59
CA GLY A 517 -54.65 11.18 3.02
C GLY A 517 -54.43 12.59 3.59
N GLN A 518 -53.37 13.28 3.19
CA GLN A 518 -53.11 14.67 3.63
C GLN A 518 -54.10 15.66 3.02
N LYS A 519 -54.50 15.48 1.74
CA LYS A 519 -55.55 16.28 1.09
C LYS A 519 -56.90 16.08 1.77
N ALA A 520 -57.24 14.83 2.10
CA ALA A 520 -58.44 14.51 2.86
C ALA A 520 -58.41 15.13 4.27
N GLY A 521 -57.27 15.07 4.97
CA GLY A 521 -57.10 15.69 6.28
C GLY A 521 -57.31 17.20 6.27
N ILE A 522 -56.77 17.91 5.28
CA ILE A 522 -56.98 19.37 5.12
C ILE A 522 -58.45 19.67 4.83
N ALA A 523 -59.09 18.93 3.91
CA ALA A 523 -60.50 19.13 3.58
C ALA A 523 -61.42 18.91 4.81
N ILE A 524 -61.18 17.83 5.56
CA ILE A 524 -61.93 17.53 6.80
C ILE A 524 -61.69 18.61 7.85
N GLY A 525 -60.45 19.04 8.04
CA GLY A 525 -60.10 20.10 8.99
C GLY A 525 -60.78 21.44 8.68
N VAL A 526 -60.84 21.83 7.40
CA VAL A 526 -61.54 23.06 6.97
C VAL A 526 -63.05 22.94 7.20
N VAL A 527 -63.66 21.81 6.85
CA VAL A 527 -65.10 21.60 7.05
C VAL A 527 -65.47 21.62 8.54
N LEU A 528 -64.70 20.94 9.39
CA LEU A 528 -64.91 20.95 10.84
C LEU A 528 -64.66 22.35 11.43
N GLY A 529 -63.62 23.05 10.98
CA GLY A 529 -63.33 24.42 11.40
C GLY A 529 -64.48 25.38 11.08
N VAL A 530 -65.01 25.33 9.85
CA VAL A 530 -66.18 26.14 9.45
C VAL A 530 -67.42 25.75 10.23
N ALA A 531 -67.69 24.46 10.46
CA ALA A 531 -68.82 24.01 11.26
C ALA A 531 -68.76 24.52 12.70
N ILE A 532 -67.58 24.44 13.33
CA ILE A 532 -67.34 24.99 14.68
C ILE A 532 -67.55 26.51 14.68
N LEU A 533 -67.05 27.21 13.67
CA LEU A 533 -67.21 28.66 13.56
C LEU A 533 -68.69 29.06 13.43
N VAL A 534 -69.46 28.34 12.63
CA VAL A 534 -70.92 28.54 12.49
C VAL A 534 -71.64 28.27 13.81
N ILE A 535 -71.26 27.23 14.55
CA ILE A 535 -71.82 26.95 15.87
C ILE A 535 -71.51 28.08 16.85
N ILE A 536 -70.27 28.58 16.87
CA ILE A 536 -69.88 29.71 17.72
C ILE A 536 -70.69 30.95 17.36
N ILE A 537 -70.80 31.29 16.07
CA ILE A 537 -71.60 32.41 15.59
C ILE A 537 -73.07 32.25 15.99
N TYR A 538 -73.63 31.05 15.85
CA TYR A 538 -75.01 30.75 16.26
C TYR A 538 -75.21 30.90 17.77
N VAL A 539 -74.28 30.42 18.59
CA VAL A 539 -74.31 30.58 20.05
C VAL A 539 -74.22 32.06 20.43
N LEU A 540 -73.32 32.82 19.81
CA LEU A 540 -73.20 34.26 20.03
C LEU A 540 -74.46 35.02 19.59
N TYR A 541 -75.02 34.68 18.43
CA TYR A 541 -76.28 35.22 17.93
C TYR A 541 -77.44 34.94 18.90
N LYS A 542 -77.59 33.70 19.35
CA LYS A 542 -78.63 33.29 20.30
C LYS A 542 -78.46 33.94 21.67
N ARG A 543 -77.20 34.11 22.12
CA ARG A 543 -76.87 34.83 23.36
C ARG A 543 -77.20 36.32 23.26
N HIS A 544 -76.88 36.97 22.13
CA HIS A 544 -77.22 38.37 21.87
C HIS A 544 -78.74 38.57 21.78
N HIS A 545 -79.47 37.67 21.10
CA HIS A 545 -80.92 37.79 20.97
C HIS A 545 -81.66 37.57 22.30
N ASN A 546 -81.13 36.71 23.19
CA ASN A 546 -81.67 36.52 24.54
C ASN A 546 -81.32 37.67 25.50
N HIS A 547 -80.28 38.46 25.23
CA HIS A 547 -79.93 39.64 26.04
C HIS A 547 -80.98 40.77 25.92
N HIS A 548 -81.76 40.81 24.83
CA HIS A 548 -82.88 41.76 24.67
C HIS A 548 -84.17 41.36 25.42
N LYS A 549 -84.22 40.22 26.11
CA LYS A 549 -85.40 39.80 26.90
C LYS A 549 -85.40 40.27 28.36
N TYR A 550 -84.33 40.90 28.84
CA TYR A 550 -84.25 41.40 30.22
C TYR A 550 -83.59 42.78 30.27
N HIS A 551 -84.34 43.81 29.89
CA HIS A 551 -84.14 45.17 30.41
C HIS A 551 -85.44 45.97 30.29
N HIS A 552 -86.24 45.96 31.37
CA HIS A 552 -87.08 47.09 31.76
C HIS A 552 -87.24 47.13 33.29
N HIS A 553 -86.67 48.18 33.89
CA HIS A 553 -87.16 48.91 35.06
C HIS A 553 -88.64 49.34 34.86
N HIS A 554 -89.53 49.60 35.84
CA HIS A 554 -89.42 50.11 37.23
C HIS A 554 -90.78 49.99 38.00
N HIS A 555 -90.73 49.67 39.32
CA HIS A 555 -91.45 50.16 40.55
C HIS A 555 -92.96 50.57 40.59
N PRO A 556 -93.64 50.80 41.77
CA PRO A 556 -93.20 50.91 43.20
C PRO A 556 -94.10 50.26 44.31
N SER A 557 -93.60 50.18 45.56
CA SER A 557 -94.11 50.93 46.75
C SER A 557 -93.67 50.38 48.14
N GLN A 558 -93.22 51.32 48.99
CA GLN A 558 -93.19 51.42 50.48
C GLN A 558 -92.68 50.21 51.31
N ASN A 559 -91.81 50.31 52.33
CA ASN A 559 -91.88 51.14 53.53
C ASN A 559 -90.71 50.77 54.49
N LYS A 560 -90.26 51.75 55.29
CA LYS A 560 -89.66 51.69 56.65
C LYS A 560 -88.32 50.98 56.98
N ASN A 561 -87.43 51.85 57.49
CA ASN A 561 -86.66 51.80 58.75
C ASN A 561 -85.35 50.99 58.88
N ASN A 562 -84.30 51.75 59.27
CA ASN A 562 -83.26 51.52 60.31
C ASN A 562 -82.39 50.25 60.18
N HIS A 563 -81.10 50.21 60.53
CA HIS A 563 -80.16 51.05 61.27
C HIS A 563 -78.76 50.41 61.09
N TYR A 564 -77.67 51.18 61.36
CA TYR A 564 -76.32 50.79 61.83
C TYR A 564 -75.75 49.37 61.51
N GLY A 565 -74.51 49.16 61.09
CA GLY A 565 -73.28 49.93 61.20
C GLY A 565 -72.10 48.94 61.28
N SER A 566 -70.94 49.42 60.84
CA SER A 566 -69.57 49.05 61.29
C SER A 566 -69.04 47.60 61.20
N PHE A 567 -67.82 47.56 60.62
CA PHE A 567 -66.75 46.56 60.58
C PHE A 567 -66.81 45.47 59.51
#